data_AF-A0A2M9P8B6-F1
#
_entry.id   AF-A0A2M9P8B6-F1
#
_cell.length_a   1.000
_cell.length_b   1.000
_cell.length_c   1.000
_cell.angle_alpha   90.00
_cell.angle_beta   90.00
_cell.angle_gamma   90.00
#
_symmetry.space_group_name_H-M   'P 1'
#
loop_
_entity.id
_entity.type
_entity.pdbx_description
1 polymer ?
#
loop_
_entity_poly.entity_id
_entity_poly.type
_entity_poly.pdbx_seq_one_letter_code
_entity_poly.pdbx_strand_id
1 'polypeptide(L)'
;MRPTTCLLWGARGMGKSSLVKAAHAEAARTAPGLKLIELHREDLPTIGRLLALLRGAPYRFLLFCDDLSFEKDDAHYKSLKAVLDGGIEGRPENVALYATSNRRHLMPRDMIENERQTALNPSEAVEEKVSLSDRFGLWLGFHACSQDHFLGMIRGYCDAYGIEIGDEELRAEAIEWSQTRGGRSGRVAWQFVTDLAGRRG
;
A
#
# COMPACT_ATOMS: atom_id res chain seq x y z
N MET A 1 10.29 21.69 6.75
CA MET A 1 10.69 20.50 5.94
C MET A 1 9.43 19.88 5.38
N ARG A 2 9.33 19.68 4.06
CA ARG A 2 8.12 19.08 3.46
C ARG A 2 8.01 17.62 3.89
N PRO A 3 6.81 17.12 4.22
CA PRO A 3 6.64 15.73 4.60
C PRO A 3 6.97 14.80 3.43
N THR A 4 7.69 13.72 3.74
CA THR A 4 8.16 12.70 2.79
C THR A 4 6.98 11.97 2.14
N THR A 5 7.05 11.81 0.83
CA THR A 5 6.10 10.99 0.05
C THR A 5 6.50 9.52 0.13
N CYS A 6 5.54 8.61 0.29
CA CYS A 6 5.82 7.18 0.41
C CYS A 6 5.08 6.34 -0.63
N LEU A 7 5.79 5.39 -1.26
CA LEU A 7 5.22 4.38 -2.14
C LEU A 7 5.39 3.00 -1.50
N LEU A 8 4.28 2.32 -1.22
CA LEU A 8 4.25 0.94 -0.76
C LEU A 8 3.91 0.05 -1.96
N TRP A 9 4.77 -0.88 -2.31
CA TRP A 9 4.61 -1.66 -3.53
C TRP A 9 4.76 -3.16 -3.28
N GLY A 10 4.18 -3.97 -4.16
CA GLY A 10 4.39 -5.41 -4.19
C GLY A 10 3.12 -6.22 -3.95
N ALA A 11 3.25 -7.42 -3.38
CA ALA A 11 2.22 -8.45 -3.39
C ALA A 11 0.86 -7.99 -2.84
N ARG A 12 -0.21 -8.35 -3.57
CA ARG A 12 -1.59 -8.07 -3.18
C ARG A 12 -1.93 -8.81 -1.88
N GLY A 13 -2.68 -8.15 -0.99
CA GLY A 13 -3.16 -8.76 0.25
C GLY A 13 -2.13 -8.85 1.38
N MET A 14 -0.94 -8.27 1.24
CA MET A 14 0.11 -8.25 2.27
C MET A 14 0.07 -7.05 3.22
N GLY A 15 -1.06 -6.34 3.29
CA GLY A 15 -1.25 -5.28 4.30
C GLY A 15 -0.63 -3.92 3.97
N LYS A 16 -0.34 -3.61 2.70
CA LYS A 16 0.15 -2.27 2.29
C LYS A 16 -0.76 -1.15 2.80
N SER A 17 -2.04 -1.19 2.44
CA SER A 17 -3.03 -0.18 2.85
C SER A 17 -3.26 -0.20 4.36
N SER A 18 -3.23 -1.39 4.97
CA SER A 18 -3.31 -1.55 6.43
C SER A 18 -2.14 -0.88 7.15
N LEU A 19 -0.91 -0.99 6.64
CA LEU A 19 0.26 -0.35 7.22
C LEU A 19 0.14 1.18 7.16
N VAL A 20 -0.36 1.74 6.06
CA VAL A 20 -0.59 3.19 5.96
C VAL A 20 -1.60 3.65 7.03
N LYS A 21 -2.71 2.93 7.18
CA LYS A 21 -3.75 3.24 8.17
C LYS A 21 -3.22 3.12 9.60
N ALA A 22 -2.43 2.08 9.89
CA ALA A 22 -1.80 1.90 11.20
C ALA A 22 -0.75 3.00 11.50
N ALA A 23 0.07 3.36 10.51
CA ALA A 23 1.06 4.44 10.65
C ALA A 23 0.39 5.80 10.88
N HIS A 24 -0.71 6.08 10.18
CA HIS A 24 -1.54 7.27 10.45
C HIS A 24 -2.09 7.26 11.87
N ALA A 25 -2.69 6.14 12.31
CA ALA A 25 -3.27 6.02 13.64
C ALA A 25 -2.23 6.28 14.73
N GLU A 26 -1.03 5.72 14.61
CA GLU A 26 0.06 5.95 15.56
C GLU A 26 0.55 7.40 15.54
N ALA A 27 0.75 7.98 14.35
CA ALA A 27 1.16 9.39 14.21
C ALA A 27 0.11 10.36 14.78
N ALA A 28 -1.19 10.05 14.62
CA ALA A 28 -2.28 10.88 15.12
C ALA A 28 -2.31 10.96 16.65
N ARG A 29 -1.70 10.01 17.37
CA ARG A 29 -1.58 10.06 18.84
C ARG A 29 -0.69 11.20 19.33
N THR A 30 0.30 11.58 18.54
CA THR A 30 1.28 12.63 18.89
C THR A 30 1.13 13.90 18.05
N ALA A 31 0.34 13.85 16.97
CA ALA A 31 -0.01 14.99 16.12
C ALA A 31 -1.54 15.20 16.06
N PRO A 32 -2.13 15.84 17.08
CA PRO A 32 -3.56 16.17 17.09
C PRO A 32 -3.97 16.95 15.83
N GLY A 33 -5.08 16.55 15.20
CA GLY A 33 -5.56 17.17 13.97
C GLY A 33 -4.95 16.64 12.68
N LEU A 34 -4.12 15.58 12.73
CA LEU A 34 -3.71 14.83 11.54
C LEU A 34 -4.88 14.00 11.00
N LYS A 35 -5.34 14.33 9.79
CA LYS A 35 -6.45 13.65 9.11
C LYS A 35 -5.94 12.71 8.02
N LEU A 36 -6.58 11.56 7.87
CA LEU A 36 -6.38 10.67 6.74
C LEU A 36 -7.46 10.94 5.69
N ILE A 37 -7.07 11.13 4.44
CA ILE A 37 -7.98 11.21 3.30
C ILE A 37 -7.60 10.09 2.34
N GLU A 38 -8.49 9.12 2.15
CA GLU A 38 -8.33 8.04 1.18
C GLU A 38 -8.89 8.50 -0.17
N LEU A 39 -8.09 8.34 -1.22
CA LEU A 39 -8.46 8.61 -2.60
C LEU A 39 -8.53 7.31 -3.37
N HIS A 40 -9.62 7.12 -4.08
CA HIS A 40 -9.71 6.09 -5.09
C HIS A 40 -9.05 6.56 -6.39
N ARG A 41 -8.66 5.59 -7.22
CA ARG A 41 -8.07 5.85 -8.54
C ARG A 41 -8.92 6.83 -9.37
N GLU A 42 -10.23 6.64 -9.35
CA GLU A 42 -11.20 7.42 -10.13
C GLU A 42 -11.26 8.91 -9.70
N ASP A 43 -10.84 9.21 -8.47
CA ASP A 43 -10.83 10.57 -7.93
C ASP A 43 -9.56 11.35 -8.30
N LEU A 44 -8.51 10.66 -8.78
CA LEU A 44 -7.22 11.27 -9.11
C LEU A 44 -7.31 12.46 -10.08
N PRO A 45 -8.19 12.50 -11.10
CA PRO A 45 -8.32 13.68 -11.95
C PRO A 45 -8.75 14.94 -11.19
N THR A 46 -9.36 14.78 -10.01
CA THR A 46 -9.83 15.88 -9.17
C THR A 46 -8.85 16.30 -8.08
N ILE A 47 -7.68 15.64 -7.98
CA ILE A 47 -6.71 15.83 -6.88
C ILE A 47 -6.25 17.28 -6.75
N GLY A 48 -6.07 18.02 -7.86
CA GLY A 48 -5.68 19.43 -7.82
C GLY A 48 -6.68 20.30 -7.06
N ARG A 49 -7.98 20.11 -7.32
CA ARG A 49 -9.06 20.82 -6.62
C ARG A 49 -9.07 20.48 -5.13
N LEU A 50 -8.85 19.22 -4.78
CA LEU A 50 -8.73 18.82 -3.38
C LEU A 50 -7.55 19.54 -2.71
N LEU A 51 -6.36 19.53 -3.31
CA LEU A 51 -5.18 20.17 -2.73
C LEU A 51 -5.37 21.68 -2.53
N ALA A 52 -6.08 22.36 -3.43
CA ALA A 52 -6.43 23.77 -3.26
C ALA A 52 -7.28 24.02 -2.00
N LEU A 53 -8.27 23.16 -1.74
CA LEU A 53 -9.09 23.22 -0.53
C LEU A 53 -8.27 22.93 0.74
N LEU A 54 -7.38 21.93 0.69
CA LEU A 54 -6.59 21.53 1.86
C LEU A 54 -5.55 22.58 2.26
N ARG A 55 -5.04 23.38 1.32
CA ARG A 55 -3.99 24.38 1.56
C ARG A 55 -4.36 25.41 2.62
N GLY A 56 -5.61 25.86 2.64
CA GLY A 56 -6.10 26.85 3.59
C GLY A 56 -6.63 26.28 4.91
N ALA A 57 -6.68 24.95 5.04
CA ALA A 57 -7.29 24.31 6.20
C ALA A 57 -6.32 24.27 7.40
N PRO A 58 -6.82 24.42 8.65
CA PRO A 58 -6.00 24.44 9.87
C PRO A 58 -5.57 23.04 10.33
N TYR A 59 -5.56 22.06 9.42
CA TYR A 59 -5.25 20.65 9.70
C TYR A 59 -4.06 20.17 8.88
N ARG A 60 -3.46 19.06 9.33
CA ARG A 60 -2.47 18.31 8.56
C ARG A 60 -3.16 17.10 7.95
N PHE A 61 -2.77 16.72 6.74
CA PHE A 61 -3.41 15.65 6.00
C PHE A 61 -2.38 14.63 5.54
N LEU A 62 -2.71 13.36 5.74
CA LEU A 62 -2.15 12.27 4.97
C LEU A 62 -3.13 11.94 3.85
N LEU A 63 -2.77 12.28 2.63
CA LEU A 63 -3.48 11.88 1.43
C LEU A 63 -3.00 10.49 1.02
N PHE A 64 -3.91 9.53 0.95
CA PHE A 64 -3.61 8.14 0.70
C PHE A 64 -4.28 7.65 -0.57
N CYS A 65 -3.51 7.33 -1.61
CA CYS A 65 -4.01 6.76 -2.86
C CYS A 65 -3.85 5.24 -2.85
N ASP A 66 -4.95 4.50 -2.77
CA ASP A 66 -4.90 3.03 -2.79
C ASP A 66 -4.90 2.45 -4.21
N ASP A 67 -4.12 1.40 -4.40
CA ASP A 67 -3.99 0.60 -5.63
C ASP A 67 -3.74 1.41 -6.91
N LEU A 68 -2.69 2.25 -6.89
CA LEU A 68 -2.22 2.91 -8.09
C LEU A 68 -1.76 1.88 -9.13
N SER A 69 -2.34 1.95 -10.32
CA SER A 69 -1.84 1.22 -11.48
C SER A 69 -1.80 2.12 -12.72
N PHE A 70 -0.59 2.37 -13.20
CA PHE A 70 -0.36 3.09 -14.47
C PHE A 70 -0.52 2.13 -15.66
N GLU A 71 -1.75 1.77 -15.95
CA GLU A 71 -2.15 1.40 -17.32
C GLU A 71 -2.18 2.67 -18.19
N LYS A 72 -2.35 2.54 -19.52
CA LYS A 72 -2.24 3.63 -20.52
C LYS A 72 -3.32 4.73 -20.41
N ASP A 73 -3.68 5.10 -19.19
CA ASP A 73 -4.69 6.09 -18.89
C ASP A 73 -4.01 7.39 -18.44
N ASP A 74 -3.75 8.23 -19.44
CA ASP A 74 -2.90 9.41 -19.37
C ASP A 74 -3.32 10.42 -18.30
N ALA A 75 -4.63 10.53 -18.02
CA ALA A 75 -5.18 11.54 -17.13
C ALA A 75 -4.80 11.31 -15.66
N HIS A 76 -4.86 10.07 -15.19
CA HIS A 76 -4.51 9.69 -13.82
C HIS A 76 -3.01 9.91 -13.55
N TYR A 77 -2.18 9.53 -14.52
CA TYR A 77 -0.73 9.71 -14.47
C TYR A 77 -0.33 11.18 -14.43
N LYS A 78 -0.85 12.01 -15.35
CA LYS A 78 -0.56 13.45 -15.40
C LYS A 78 -0.95 14.16 -14.12
N SER A 79 -2.10 13.82 -13.55
CA SER A 79 -2.60 14.41 -12.31
C SER A 79 -1.68 14.11 -11.12
N LEU A 80 -1.26 12.85 -10.95
CA LEU A 80 -0.35 12.49 -9.86
C LEU A 80 1.05 13.04 -10.07
N LYS A 81 1.55 13.03 -11.31
CA LYS A 81 2.85 13.60 -11.68
C LYS A 81 2.92 15.08 -11.34
N ALA A 82 1.90 15.86 -11.67
CA ALA A 82 1.84 17.29 -11.33
C ALA A 82 1.93 17.56 -9.82
N VAL A 83 1.34 16.68 -8.99
CA VAL A 83 1.39 16.77 -7.53
C VAL A 83 2.79 16.44 -6.98
N LEU A 84 3.44 15.44 -7.56
CA LEU A 84 4.78 14.97 -7.14
C LEU A 84 5.92 15.87 -7.64
N ASP A 85 5.84 16.35 -8.89
CA ASP A 85 6.81 17.25 -9.51
C ASP A 85 6.76 18.67 -8.91
N GLY A 86 5.66 19.02 -8.24
CA GLY A 86 5.51 20.33 -7.62
C GLY A 86 5.38 21.44 -8.66
N GLY A 87 4.45 21.27 -9.62
CA GLY A 87 4.09 22.31 -10.60
C GLY A 87 3.61 23.62 -9.93
N ILE A 88 3.13 24.60 -10.72
CA ILE A 88 2.87 25.99 -10.28
C ILE A 88 2.12 26.11 -8.94
N GLU A 89 1.16 25.23 -8.65
CA GLU A 89 0.49 25.19 -7.34
C GLU A 89 1.10 24.16 -6.36
N GLY A 90 1.56 23.02 -6.88
CA GLY A 90 2.24 21.95 -6.13
C GLY A 90 1.48 21.37 -4.93
N ARG A 91 2.07 20.35 -4.29
CA ARG A 91 1.55 19.80 -3.03
C ARG A 91 1.69 20.81 -1.87
N PRO A 92 0.62 21.14 -1.13
CA PRO A 92 0.68 21.98 0.06
C PRO A 92 1.60 21.40 1.15
N GLU A 93 2.20 22.27 1.97
CA GLU A 93 3.12 21.84 3.03
C GLU A 93 2.42 21.03 4.15
N ASN A 94 1.12 21.27 4.35
CA ASN A 94 0.29 20.55 5.31
C ASN A 94 -0.26 19.21 4.78
N VAL A 95 0.14 18.77 3.59
CA VAL A 95 -0.32 17.52 2.96
C VAL A 95 0.88 16.59 2.73
N ALA A 96 0.86 15.39 3.31
CA ALA A 96 1.71 14.26 2.93
C ALA A 96 0.97 13.38 1.91
N LEU A 97 1.68 12.72 1.00
CA LEU A 97 1.08 11.83 -0.01
C LEU A 97 1.69 10.44 0.07
N TYR A 98 0.87 9.44 0.40
CA TYR A 98 1.22 8.03 0.42
C TYR A 98 0.43 7.30 -0.66
N ALA A 99 1.04 6.28 -1.27
CA ALA A 99 0.35 5.47 -2.26
C ALA A 99 0.68 3.99 -2.11
N THR A 100 -0.26 3.11 -2.46
CA THR A 100 0.05 1.70 -2.70
C THR A 100 0.07 1.38 -4.20
N SER A 101 0.86 0.38 -4.59
CA SER A 101 0.77 -0.24 -5.91
C SER A 101 0.91 -1.76 -5.80
N ASN A 102 0.03 -2.49 -6.48
CA ASN A 102 0.16 -3.95 -6.61
C ASN A 102 1.12 -4.37 -7.73
N ARG A 103 1.62 -3.43 -8.52
CA ARG A 103 2.43 -3.72 -9.70
C ARG A 103 3.80 -3.03 -9.62
N ARG A 104 4.82 -3.77 -10.06
CA ARG A 104 6.22 -3.35 -10.08
C ARG A 104 6.56 -2.40 -11.22
N HIS A 105 5.64 -2.13 -12.14
CA HIS A 105 5.87 -1.27 -13.31
C HIS A 105 6.08 0.20 -12.96
N LEU A 106 5.88 0.57 -11.70
CA LEU A 106 6.30 1.84 -11.14
C LEU A 106 7.75 1.85 -10.68
N MET A 107 8.42 0.72 -10.58
CA MET A 107 9.73 0.64 -9.94
C MET A 107 10.87 0.86 -10.97
N PRO A 108 11.97 1.54 -10.57
CA PRO A 108 13.21 1.62 -11.31
C PRO A 108 13.70 0.22 -11.61
N ARG A 109 14.24 0.05 -12.82
CA ARG A 109 14.64 -1.26 -13.34
C ARG A 109 15.66 -1.94 -12.44
N ASP A 110 16.61 -1.20 -11.89
CA ASP A 110 17.66 -1.71 -11.01
C ASP A 110 17.11 -2.40 -9.74
N MET A 111 15.94 -1.95 -9.23
CA MET A 111 15.27 -2.59 -8.10
C MET A 111 14.46 -3.83 -8.50
N ILE A 112 14.00 -3.91 -9.74
CA ILE A 112 13.32 -5.08 -10.31
C ILE A 112 14.34 -6.18 -10.66
N GLU A 113 15.53 -5.79 -11.15
CA GLU A 113 16.62 -6.67 -11.57
C GLU A 113 17.24 -7.45 -10.42
N ASN A 114 17.26 -6.91 -9.19
CA ASN A 114 17.70 -7.62 -7.98
C ASN A 114 16.81 -8.84 -7.61
N GLU A 115 15.66 -9.06 -8.26
CA GLU A 115 14.79 -10.20 -8.01
C GLU A 115 14.55 -11.12 -9.23
N ARG A 116 14.89 -10.69 -10.46
CA ARG A 116 14.65 -11.50 -11.68
C ARG A 116 15.69 -11.22 -12.77
N GLN A 117 16.49 -12.24 -13.09
CA GLN A 117 17.16 -12.36 -14.39
C GLN A 117 16.11 -12.58 -15.48
N THR A 118 15.91 -11.60 -16.37
CA THR A 118 15.76 -11.77 -17.84
C THR A 118 15.34 -10.46 -18.51
N ALA A 119 15.99 -10.15 -19.62
CA ALA A 119 15.83 -8.96 -20.44
C ALA A 119 14.52 -8.93 -21.23
N LEU A 120 13.98 -7.73 -21.49
CA LEU A 120 13.51 -7.24 -22.81
C LEU A 120 12.89 -5.82 -22.68
N ASN A 121 13.27 -4.93 -23.60
CA ASN A 121 13.01 -3.48 -23.57
C ASN A 121 11.69 -3.06 -24.25
N PRO A 122 10.89 -2.23 -23.56
CA PRO A 122 10.19 -1.10 -24.18
C PRO A 122 10.62 0.20 -23.47
N SER A 123 11.27 1.15 -24.17
CA SER A 123 12.06 2.22 -23.54
C SER A 123 11.24 3.43 -23.04
N GLU A 124 10.34 4.02 -23.82
CA GLU A 124 9.78 5.34 -23.47
C GLU A 124 8.70 5.30 -22.36
N ALA A 125 7.72 4.39 -22.47
CA ALA A 125 6.67 4.25 -21.44
C ALA A 125 7.19 3.70 -20.10
N VAL A 126 8.41 3.15 -20.10
CA VAL A 126 9.08 2.69 -18.88
C VAL A 126 9.86 3.84 -18.24
N GLU A 127 10.59 4.63 -19.02
CA GLU A 127 11.31 5.82 -18.53
C GLU A 127 10.38 6.83 -17.83
N GLU A 128 9.19 7.10 -18.38
CA GLU A 128 8.23 7.98 -17.72
C GLU A 128 7.75 7.40 -16.37
N LYS A 129 7.44 6.11 -16.29
CA LYS A 129 6.96 5.47 -15.04
C LYS A 129 8.03 5.43 -13.96
N VAL A 130 9.30 5.29 -14.35
CA VAL A 130 10.46 5.39 -13.45
C VAL A 130 10.63 6.84 -12.96
N SER A 131 10.45 7.84 -13.84
CA SER A 131 10.55 9.25 -13.44
C SER A 131 9.53 9.67 -12.37
N LEU A 132 8.34 9.05 -12.36
CA LEU A 132 7.31 9.34 -11.35
C LEU A 132 7.65 8.73 -10.00
N SER A 133 8.14 7.49 -10.00
CA SER A 133 8.44 6.79 -8.75
C SER A 133 9.64 7.39 -8.04
N ASP A 134 10.65 7.85 -8.78
CA ASP A 134 11.81 8.60 -8.25
C ASP A 134 11.41 9.87 -7.46
N ARG A 135 10.16 10.34 -7.58
CA ARG A 135 9.61 11.45 -6.77
C ARG A 135 9.07 11.03 -5.41
N PHE A 136 8.98 9.73 -5.13
CA PHE A 136 8.70 9.25 -3.79
C PHE A 136 9.98 9.25 -2.96
N GLY A 137 9.93 9.87 -1.79
CA GLY A 137 11.08 9.93 -0.89
C GLY A 137 11.31 8.66 -0.07
N LEU A 138 10.31 7.77 0.03
CA LEU A 138 10.40 6.49 0.74
C LEU A 138 9.68 5.38 -0.02
N TRP A 139 10.31 4.22 -0.10
CA TRP A 139 9.84 3.07 -0.86
C TRP A 139 9.84 1.85 0.03
N LEU A 140 8.69 1.19 0.15
CA LEU A 140 8.51 0.02 1.00
C LEU A 140 8.03 -1.16 0.15
N GLY A 141 8.87 -2.19 0.05
CA GLY A 141 8.57 -3.42 -0.68
C GLY A 141 7.79 -4.43 0.17
N PHE A 142 6.78 -5.04 -0.44
CA PHE A 142 5.97 -6.10 0.14
C PHE A 142 6.05 -7.34 -0.73
N HIS A 143 6.64 -8.41 -0.23
CA HIS A 143 6.90 -9.62 -1.01
C HIS A 143 5.80 -10.66 -0.80
N ALA A 144 5.75 -11.66 -1.69
CA ALA A 144 4.89 -12.81 -1.49
C ALA A 144 5.25 -13.51 -0.18
N CYS A 145 4.25 -13.98 0.58
CA CYS A 145 4.51 -14.62 1.86
C CYS A 145 4.79 -16.11 1.65
N SER A 146 5.82 -16.63 2.35
CA SER A 146 6.07 -18.06 2.45
C SER A 146 4.95 -18.72 3.27
N GLN A 147 4.94 -20.06 3.31
CA GLN A 147 4.04 -20.77 4.21
C GLN A 147 4.30 -20.40 5.67
N ASP A 148 5.56 -20.31 6.08
CA ASP A 148 5.90 -20.03 7.46
C ASP A 148 5.51 -18.59 7.85
N HIS A 149 5.66 -17.61 6.95
CA HIS A 149 5.12 -16.26 7.15
C HIS A 149 3.59 -16.28 7.30
N PHE A 150 2.91 -17.08 6.48
CA PHE A 150 1.45 -17.20 6.52
C PHE A 150 0.96 -17.81 7.84
N LEU A 151 1.57 -18.90 8.28
CA LEU A 151 1.26 -19.53 9.56
C LEU A 151 1.62 -18.63 10.74
N GLY A 152 2.75 -17.93 10.67
CA GLY A 152 3.17 -16.94 11.67
C GLY A 152 2.17 -15.79 11.81
N MET A 153 1.62 -15.27 10.71
CA MET A 153 0.56 -14.27 10.75
C MET A 153 -0.70 -14.80 11.44
N ILE A 154 -1.14 -16.02 11.10
CA ILE A 154 -2.33 -16.64 11.71
C ILE A 154 -2.14 -16.84 13.21
N ARG A 155 -1.00 -17.42 13.61
CA ARG A 155 -0.66 -17.61 15.03
C ARG A 155 -0.64 -16.27 15.76
N GLY A 156 0.02 -15.26 15.21
CA GLY A 156 0.06 -13.91 15.80
C GLY A 156 -1.33 -13.29 15.98
N TYR A 157 -2.26 -13.50 15.04
CA TYR A 157 -3.64 -13.08 15.24
C TYR A 157 -4.36 -13.90 16.31
N CYS A 158 -4.21 -15.22 16.32
CA CYS A 158 -4.83 -16.07 17.34
C CYS A 158 -4.39 -15.65 18.75
N ASP A 159 -3.09 -15.41 18.93
CA ASP A 159 -2.53 -14.97 20.21
C ASP A 159 -3.05 -13.57 20.60
N ALA A 160 -3.13 -12.65 19.64
CA ALA A 160 -3.62 -11.29 19.89
C ALA A 160 -5.11 -11.24 20.28
N TYR A 161 -5.91 -12.20 19.82
CA TYR A 161 -7.36 -12.28 20.09
C TYR A 161 -7.74 -13.39 21.08
N GLY A 162 -6.77 -14.12 21.64
CA GLY A 162 -7.02 -15.20 22.60
C GLY A 162 -7.73 -16.41 22.01
N ILE A 163 -7.54 -16.71 20.73
CA ILE A 163 -8.15 -17.86 20.05
C ILE A 163 -7.30 -19.11 20.32
N GLU A 164 -7.84 -20.04 21.10
CA GLU A 164 -7.15 -21.28 21.45
C GLU A 164 -7.24 -22.32 20.32
N ILE A 165 -6.07 -22.74 19.82
CA ILE A 165 -5.91 -23.80 18.80
C ILE A 165 -4.50 -24.40 18.85
N GLY A 166 -4.40 -25.73 18.78
CA GLY A 166 -3.13 -26.44 18.77
C GLY A 166 -2.31 -26.14 17.51
N ASP A 167 -0.97 -26.17 17.61
CA ASP A 167 -0.07 -25.86 16.48
C ASP A 167 -0.29 -26.77 15.25
N GLU A 168 -0.50 -28.06 15.47
CA GLU A 168 -0.71 -29.03 14.41
C GLU A 168 -2.06 -28.82 13.70
N GLU A 169 -3.12 -28.61 14.49
CA GLU A 169 -4.46 -28.31 13.99
C GLU A 169 -4.49 -27.00 13.20
N LEU A 170 -3.92 -25.92 13.76
CA LEU A 170 -3.80 -24.62 13.09
C LEU A 170 -3.07 -24.76 11.77
N ARG A 171 -1.96 -25.52 11.74
CA ARG A 171 -1.17 -25.71 10.52
C ARG A 171 -1.96 -26.46 9.45
N ALA A 172 -2.62 -27.55 9.81
CA ALA A 172 -3.40 -28.35 8.88
C ALA A 172 -4.56 -27.53 8.27
N GLU A 173 -5.39 -26.92 9.12
CA GLU A 173 -6.55 -26.13 8.68
C GLU A 173 -6.12 -24.91 7.85
N ALA A 174 -5.07 -24.20 8.26
CA ALA A 174 -4.59 -23.02 7.54
C ALA A 174 -4.05 -23.37 6.14
N ILE A 175 -3.34 -24.49 6.01
CA ILE A 175 -2.82 -24.94 4.71
C ILE A 175 -3.99 -25.26 3.78
N GLU A 176 -4.97 -26.03 4.25
CA GLU A 176 -6.18 -26.36 3.49
C GLU A 176 -6.95 -25.09 3.09
N TRP A 177 -7.17 -24.17 4.03
CA TRP A 177 -7.81 -22.89 3.78
C TRP A 177 -7.08 -22.08 2.69
N SER A 178 -5.75 -22.04 2.73
CA SER A 178 -4.98 -21.30 1.72
C SER A 178 -5.13 -21.87 0.30
N GLN A 179 -5.30 -23.20 0.18
CA GLN A 179 -5.50 -23.86 -1.11
C GLN A 179 -6.89 -23.52 -1.69
N THR A 180 -7.94 -23.55 -0.85
CA THR A 180 -9.30 -23.22 -1.28
C THR A 180 -9.49 -21.74 -1.65
N ARG A 181 -8.70 -20.83 -1.03
CA ARG A 181 -8.75 -19.38 -1.29
C ARG A 181 -7.78 -18.90 -2.37
N GLY A 182 -7.06 -19.81 -3.03
CA GLY A 182 -6.19 -19.48 -4.17
C GLY A 182 -4.87 -18.83 -3.79
N GLY A 183 -4.37 -19.04 -2.56
CA GLY A 183 -3.01 -18.66 -2.17
C GLY A 183 -2.87 -18.15 -0.74
N ARG A 184 -1.67 -17.68 -0.44
CA ARG A 184 -1.28 -17.17 0.89
C ARG A 184 -1.12 -15.66 0.85
N SER A 185 -1.77 -14.98 1.78
CA SER A 185 -1.60 -13.54 2.01
C SER A 185 -2.09 -13.17 3.40
N GLY A 186 -1.72 -11.98 3.89
CA GLY A 186 -2.26 -11.45 5.15
C GLY A 186 -3.78 -11.33 5.13
N ARG A 187 -4.38 -10.99 3.99
CA ARG A 187 -5.85 -10.98 3.81
C ARG A 187 -6.46 -12.37 4.02
N VAL A 188 -5.88 -13.40 3.39
CA VAL A 188 -6.38 -14.78 3.53
C VAL A 188 -6.19 -15.30 4.95
N ALA A 189 -5.08 -14.92 5.60
CA ALA A 189 -4.82 -15.25 7.00
C ALA A 189 -5.89 -14.63 7.91
N TRP A 190 -6.22 -13.35 7.72
CA TRP A 190 -7.27 -12.69 8.48
C TRP A 190 -8.65 -13.34 8.28
N GLN A 191 -8.98 -13.72 7.03
CA GLN A 191 -10.22 -14.44 6.73
C GLN A 191 -10.29 -15.79 7.44
N PHE A 192 -9.18 -16.55 7.47
CA PHE A 192 -9.10 -17.81 8.22
C PHE A 192 -9.33 -17.57 9.71
N VAL A 193 -8.65 -16.59 10.31
CA VAL A 193 -8.79 -16.29 11.74
C VAL A 193 -10.21 -15.86 12.09
N THR A 194 -10.85 -15.07 11.23
CA THR A 194 -12.24 -14.64 11.44
C THR A 194 -13.20 -15.83 11.39
N ASP A 195 -13.01 -16.74 10.44
CA ASP A 195 -13.78 -17.99 10.33
C ASP A 195 -13.56 -18.89 11.56
N LEU A 196 -12.29 -19.08 11.94
CA LEU A 196 -11.91 -19.87 13.10
C LEU A 196 -12.53 -19.31 14.39
N ALA A 197 -12.47 -17.99 14.59
CA ALA A 197 -13.11 -17.32 15.71
C ALA A 197 -14.62 -17.63 15.71
N GLY A 198 -15.31 -17.41 14.59
CA GLY A 198 -16.75 -17.69 14.49
C GLY A 198 -17.14 -19.16 14.70
N ARG A 199 -16.25 -20.12 14.41
CA ARG A 199 -16.44 -21.54 14.73
C ARG A 199 -16.24 -21.85 16.22
N ARG A 200 -15.47 -21.01 16.94
CA ARG A 200 -15.07 -21.26 18.34
C ARG A 200 -15.72 -20.33 19.37
N GLY A 201 -16.43 -19.27 18.98
CA GLY A 201 -17.25 -18.43 19.88
C GLY A 201 -17.24 -16.95 19.50
#